data_AF-A0AA38VS61-F1
#
_entry.id   AF-A0AA38VS61-F1
#
_cell.length_a   1.000
_cell.length_b   1.000
_cell.length_c   1.000
_cell.angle_alpha   90.00
_cell.angle_beta   90.00
_cell.angle_gamma   90.00
#
_symmetry.space_group_name_H-M   'P 1'
#
loop_
_entity.id
_entity.type
_entity.pdbx_description
1 polymer ?
#
loop_
_entity_poly.entity_id
_entity_poly.type
_entity_poly.pdbx_seq_one_letter_code
_entity_poly.pdbx_strand_id
1 'polypeptide(L)'
;MVEIPGPGSRIAYEQAHSGTLSARAALRRVEECVTFLQSRGLGLSPRALIAAYHVVTRDLAKKDWGRTSRLIWFVDLVRQECGPEKAEECRNMLRSWRQLVGRVKARDGEAAEDNAAEEEEK
;
A
#
# COMPACT_ATOMS: atom_id res chain seq x y z
N MET A 1 11.47 -8.00 26.68
CA MET A 1 10.12 -7.66 27.13
C MET A 1 9.25 -7.54 25.89
N VAL A 2 8.48 -8.57 25.56
CA VAL A 2 7.68 -8.61 24.32
C VAL A 2 6.34 -7.94 24.63
N GLU A 3 6.13 -6.73 24.13
CA GLU A 3 4.86 -6.03 24.30
C GLU A 3 3.72 -6.86 23.69
N ILE A 4 2.76 -7.24 24.51
CA ILE A 4 1.57 -7.96 24.09
C ILE A 4 0.73 -6.97 23.25
N PRO A 5 0.55 -7.21 21.94
CA PRO A 5 -0.15 -6.27 21.09
C PRO A 5 -1.65 -6.28 21.40
N GLY A 6 -2.22 -5.10 21.66
CA GLY A 6 -3.64 -4.94 21.91
C GLY A 6 -4.52 -5.44 20.75
N PRO A 7 -5.80 -5.78 20.99
CA PRO A 7 -6.69 -6.44 20.03
C PRO A 7 -6.83 -5.72 18.68
N GLY A 8 -6.60 -4.41 18.62
CA GLY A 8 -6.69 -3.62 17.39
C GLY A 8 -5.68 -4.01 16.31
N SER A 9 -4.42 -4.31 16.65
CA SER A 9 -3.39 -4.63 15.64
C SER A 9 -3.59 -6.00 15.00
N ARG A 10 -4.22 -6.94 15.72
CA ARG A 10 -4.57 -8.27 15.18
C ARG A 10 -5.71 -8.17 14.18
N ILE A 11 -6.76 -7.42 14.51
CA ILE A 11 -7.93 -7.21 13.64
C ILE A 11 -7.52 -6.45 12.37
N ALA A 12 -6.67 -5.42 12.48
CA ALA A 12 -6.17 -4.69 11.31
C ALA A 12 -5.36 -5.60 10.36
N TYR A 13 -4.53 -6.50 10.91
CA TYR A 13 -3.74 -7.45 10.12
C TYR A 13 -4.62 -8.48 9.40
N GLU A 14 -5.59 -9.07 10.11
CA GLU A 14 -6.53 -10.05 9.55
C GLU A 14 -7.40 -9.41 8.44
N GLN A 15 -7.85 -8.17 8.63
CA GLN A 15 -8.69 -7.45 7.66
C GLN A 15 -7.91 -6.90 6.45
N ALA A 16 -6.60 -6.64 6.59
CA ALA A 16 -5.74 -6.29 5.47
C ALA A 16 -5.47 -7.51 4.55
N HIS A 17 -5.49 -8.72 5.12
CA HIS A 17 -5.25 -9.98 4.42
C HIS A 17 -6.53 -10.67 3.94
N SER A 18 -7.68 -10.39 4.55
CA SER A 18 -8.95 -10.95 4.08
C SER A 18 -9.38 -10.28 2.77
N GLY A 19 -9.58 -11.07 1.72
CA GLY A 19 -10.14 -10.60 0.45
C GLY A 19 -11.59 -10.10 0.56
N THR A 20 -12.17 -10.09 1.76
CA THR A 20 -13.56 -9.75 2.06
C THR A 20 -13.82 -8.24 2.15
N LEU A 21 -12.78 -7.41 2.30
CA LEU A 21 -12.91 -5.95 2.35
C LEU A 21 -12.42 -5.25 1.07
N SER A 22 -13.21 -4.26 0.62
CA SER A 22 -12.78 -3.33 -0.42
C SER A 22 -11.52 -2.57 0.03
N ALA A 23 -10.66 -2.20 -0.92
CA ALA A 23 -9.42 -1.47 -0.62
C ALA A 23 -9.66 -0.20 0.21
N ARG A 24 -10.83 0.44 0.03
CA ARG A 24 -11.21 1.64 0.78
C ARG A 24 -11.54 1.31 2.23
N ALA A 25 -12.28 0.23 2.47
CA ALA A 25 -12.65 -0.17 3.83
C ALA A 25 -11.44 -0.69 4.62
N ALA A 26 -10.55 -1.45 3.98
CA ALA A 26 -9.30 -1.88 4.59
C ALA A 26 -8.39 -0.69 4.95
N LEU A 27 -8.25 0.29 4.05
CA LEU A 27 -7.46 1.49 4.34
C LEU A 27 -8.03 2.29 5.50
N ARG A 28 -9.34 2.56 5.47
CA ARG A 28 -10.00 3.33 6.53
C ARG A 28 -9.82 2.67 7.91
N ARG A 29 -9.94 1.35 7.99
CA ARG A 29 -9.69 0.57 9.22
C ARG A 29 -8.25 0.72 9.70
N VAL A 30 -7.27 0.68 8.79
CA VAL A 30 -5.86 0.86 9.15
C VAL A 30 -5.59 2.30 9.59
N GLU A 31 -6.12 3.30 8.90
CA GLU A 31 -6.02 4.71 9.29
C GLU A 31 -6.66 4.97 10.67
N GLU A 32 -7.81 4.37 10.96
CA GLU A 32 -8.48 4.43 12.27
C GLU A 32 -7.60 3.78 13.36
N CYS A 33 -6.99 2.62 13.09
CA CYS A 33 -6.05 1.99 14.03
C CYS A 33 -4.79 2.82 14.28
N VAL A 34 -4.20 3.40 13.22
CA VAL A 34 -3.05 4.31 13.32
C VAL A 34 -3.40 5.51 14.18
N THR A 35 -4.51 6.17 13.88
CA THR A 35 -4.99 7.35 14.61
C THR A 35 -5.23 7.03 16.08
N PHE A 36 -5.84 5.87 16.37
CA PHE A 36 -6.09 5.42 17.73
C PHE A 36 -4.79 5.17 18.51
N LEU A 37 -3.80 4.52 17.90
CA LEU A 37 -2.51 4.27 18.55
C LEU A 37 -1.75 5.58 18.82
N GLN A 38 -1.68 6.46 17.82
CA GLN A 38 -1.06 7.78 17.95
C GLN A 38 -1.74 8.64 19.02
N SER A 39 -3.07 8.64 19.09
CA SER A 39 -3.83 9.37 20.12
C SER A 39 -3.56 8.88 21.55
N ARG A 40 -3.08 7.65 21.70
CA ARG A 40 -2.69 7.06 22.99
C ARG A 40 -1.20 7.20 23.29
N GLY A 41 -0.43 7.84 22.42
CA GLY A 41 1.03 7.92 22.51
C GLY A 41 1.71 6.55 22.41
N LEU A 42 0.99 5.55 21.88
CA LEU A 42 1.54 4.22 21.65
C LEU A 42 2.17 4.24 20.27
N GLY A 43 3.47 3.97 20.19
CA GLY A 43 4.17 3.80 18.93
C GLY A 43 3.49 2.72 18.07
N LEU A 44 3.64 2.83 16.75
CA LEU A 44 3.04 1.85 15.85
C LEU A 44 3.74 0.51 15.96
N SER A 45 2.96 -0.52 16.28
CA SER A 45 3.43 -1.90 16.22
C SER A 45 3.92 -2.21 14.78
N PRO A 46 5.02 -2.98 14.62
CA PRO A 46 5.48 -3.43 13.31
C PRO A 46 4.39 -4.10 12.47
N ARG A 47 3.43 -4.79 13.11
CA ARG A 47 2.28 -5.39 12.42
C ARG A 47 1.33 -4.38 11.78
N ALA A 48 1.14 -3.22 12.41
CA ALA A 48 0.30 -2.15 11.88
C ALA A 48 0.97 -1.50 10.67
N LEU A 49 2.29 -1.27 10.73
CA LEU A 49 3.10 -0.82 9.59
C LEU A 49 3.04 -1.81 8.41
N ILE A 50 3.16 -3.11 8.68
CA ILE A 50 3.02 -4.16 7.64
C ILE A 50 1.61 -4.15 7.05
N ALA A 51 0.56 -4.04 7.87
CA ALA A 51 -0.82 -3.96 7.39
C ALA A 51 -1.04 -2.71 6.51
N ALA A 52 -0.51 -1.56 6.92
CA ALA A 52 -0.55 -0.32 6.13
C ALA A 52 0.18 -0.47 4.80
N TYR A 53 1.37 -1.06 4.82
CA TYR A 53 2.14 -1.37 3.61
C TYR A 53 1.32 -2.24 2.64
N HIS A 54 0.74 -3.34 3.12
CA HIS A 54 -0.07 -4.23 2.28
C HIS A 54 -1.26 -3.52 1.63
N VAL A 55 -1.98 -2.68 2.38
CA VAL A 55 -3.15 -1.98 1.85
C VAL A 55 -2.75 -0.94 0.81
N VAL A 56 -1.68 -0.19 1.07
CA VAL A 56 -1.21 0.89 0.19
C VAL A 56 -0.54 0.35 -1.07
N THR A 57 0.15 -0.79 -0.98
CA THR A 57 0.78 -1.47 -2.13
C THR A 57 -0.16 -2.41 -2.87
N ARG A 58 -1.37 -2.68 -2.37
CA ARG A 58 -2.34 -3.58 -3.03
C ARG A 58 -2.67 -3.17 -4.46
N ASP A 59 -2.79 -1.86 -4.70
CA ASP A 59 -3.08 -1.33 -6.03
C ASP A 59 -1.85 -1.49 -6.95
N LEU A 60 -0.64 -1.27 -6.43
CA LEU A 60 0.63 -1.51 -7.14
C LEU A 60 0.82 -2.99 -7.49
N ALA A 61 0.48 -3.89 -6.57
CA ALA A 61 0.51 -5.34 -6.78
C ALA A 61 -0.48 -5.80 -7.87
N LYS A 62 -1.58 -5.06 -8.07
CA LYS A 62 -2.56 -5.29 -9.14
C LYS A 62 -2.17 -4.65 -10.48
N LYS A 63 -0.90 -4.27 -10.66
CA LYS A 63 -0.39 -3.53 -11.81
C LYS A 63 -1.10 -2.19 -12.03
N ASP A 64 -1.70 -1.61 -10.99
CA ASP A 64 -2.27 -0.28 -11.07
C ASP A 64 -1.30 0.76 -10.51
N TRP A 65 -1.43 2.03 -10.94
CA TRP A 65 -0.50 3.10 -10.59
C TRP A 65 -0.49 3.41 -9.07
N GLY A 66 -1.51 2.93 -8.36
CA GLY A 66 -1.78 3.24 -6.96
C GLY A 66 -2.14 4.71 -6.77
N ARG A 67 -2.94 5.01 -5.74
CA ARG A 67 -3.26 6.41 -5.44
C ARG A 67 -2.08 7.10 -4.79
N THR A 68 -1.60 8.18 -5.40
CA THR A 68 -0.46 8.98 -4.89
C THR A 68 -0.68 9.42 -3.45
N SER A 69 -1.89 9.85 -3.08
CA SER A 69 -2.23 10.26 -1.72
C SER A 69 -2.00 9.16 -0.68
N ARG A 70 -2.25 7.89 -1.02
CA ARG A 70 -2.04 6.75 -0.11
C ARG A 70 -0.57 6.45 0.11
N LEU A 71 0.22 6.58 -0.95
CA LEU A 71 1.66 6.37 -0.90
C LEU A 71 2.36 7.48 -0.10
N ILE A 72 1.94 8.73 -0.30
CA ILE A 72 2.43 9.87 0.50
C ILE A 72 2.09 9.66 1.97
N TRP A 73 0.82 9.34 2.27
CA TRP A 73 0.40 9.04 3.64
C TRP A 73 1.24 7.95 4.31
N PHE A 74 1.56 6.86 3.58
CA PHE A 74 2.40 5.79 4.12
C PHE A 74 3.86 6.24 4.34
N VAL A 75 4.43 7.02 3.43
CA VAL A 75 5.80 7.55 3.61
C VAL A 75 5.86 8.49 4.81
N ASP A 76 4.85 9.34 4.99
CA ASP A 76 4.75 10.22 6.16
C ASP A 76 4.59 9.42 7.47
N LEU A 77 3.83 8.31 7.42
CA LEU A 77 3.71 7.38 8.54
C LEU A 77 5.06 6.74 8.90
N VAL A 78 5.80 6.24 7.90
CA VAL A 78 7.15 5.69 8.10
C VAL A 78 8.11 6.74 8.63
N ARG A 79 7.98 8.00 8.18
CA ARG A 79 8.81 9.10 8.67
C ARG A 79 8.59 9.39 10.15
N GLN A 80 7.34 9.33 10.61
CA GLN A 80 6.99 9.56 12.01
C GLN A 80 7.48 8.43 12.91
N GLU A 81 7.38 7.18 12.46
CA GLU A 81 7.64 6.01 13.31
C GLU A 81 9.06 5.44 13.20
N CYS A 82 9.63 5.44 12.00
CA CYS A 82 10.94 4.84 11.70
C CYS A 82 12.02 5.90 11.40
N GLY A 83 11.64 7.18 11.35
CA GLY A 83 12.54 8.28 11.07
C GLY A 83 12.72 8.61 9.58
N PRO A 84 13.41 9.73 9.29
CA PRO A 84 13.50 10.31 7.96
C PRO A 84 14.29 9.44 6.96
N GLU A 85 15.31 8.71 7.43
CA GLU A 85 16.14 7.85 6.57
C GLU A 85 15.33 6.69 5.99
N LYS A 86 14.57 5.99 6.84
CA LYS A 86 13.68 4.90 6.41
C LYS A 86 12.52 5.37 5.54
N ALA A 87 12.04 6.59 5.76
CA ALA A 87 11.03 7.18 4.90
C ALA A 87 11.57 7.42 3.47
N GLU A 88 12.79 7.90 3.34
CA GLU A 88 13.39 8.13 2.01
C GLU A 88 13.70 6.81 1.29
N GLU A 89 14.21 5.79 2.01
CA GLU A 89 14.34 4.44 1.47
C GLU A 89 12.99 3.90 0.95
N CYS A 90 11.93 4.02 1.75
CA CYS A 90 10.58 3.61 1.36
C CYS A 90 10.06 4.38 0.14
N ARG A 91 10.26 5.70 0.12
CA ARG A 91 9.86 6.56 -0.99
C ARG A 91 10.53 6.14 -2.30
N ASN A 92 11.83 5.86 -2.25
CA ASN A 92 12.59 5.40 -3.41
C ASN A 92 12.11 4.03 -3.90
N MET A 93 11.85 3.10 -2.99
CA MET A 93 11.29 1.78 -3.33
C MET A 93 9.93 1.88 -4.02
N LEU A 94 9.01 2.68 -3.47
CA LEU A 94 7.68 2.91 -4.05
C LEU A 94 7.75 3.60 -5.41
N ARG A 95 8.69 4.53 -5.59
CA ARG A 95 8.93 5.20 -6.88
C ARG A 95 9.42 4.21 -7.94
N SER A 96 10.38 3.36 -7.60
CA SER A 96 10.90 2.33 -8.50
C SER A 96 9.81 1.33 -8.91
N TRP A 97 8.97 0.91 -7.97
CA TRP A 97 7.85 0.01 -8.28
C TRP A 97 6.83 0.68 -9.22
N ARG A 98 6.51 1.96 -9.01
CA ARG A 98 5.65 2.72 -9.95
C ARG A 98 6.21 2.76 -11.37
N GLN A 99 7.51 2.94 -11.53
CA GLN A 99 8.15 2.91 -12.85
C GLN A 99 8.01 1.53 -13.50
N LEU A 100 8.17 0.46 -12.72
CA LEU A 100 7.95 -0.92 -13.17
C LEU A 100 6.51 -1.14 -13.64
N VAL A 101 5.52 -0.69 -12.86
CA VAL A 101 4.10 -0.76 -13.24
C VAL A 101 3.83 0.02 -14.52
N GLY A 102 4.40 1.22 -14.66
CA GLY A 102 4.29 2.01 -15.89
C GLY A 102 4.84 1.29 -17.12
N ARG A 103 6.00 0.64 -17.00
CA ARG A 103 6.59 -0.17 -18.08
C ARG A 103 5.73 -1.37 -18.45
N VAL A 104 5.16 -2.06 -17.46
CA VAL A 104 4.26 -3.20 -17.70
C VAL A 104 3.00 -2.73 -18.42
N LYS A 105 2.39 -1.63 -17.98
CA LYS A 105 1.20 -1.07 -18.64
C LYS A 105 1.48 -0.55 -20.05
N ALA A 106 2.66 0.01 -20.31
CA ALA A 106 3.05 0.40 -21.67
C ALA A 106 3.11 -0.81 -22.61
N ARG A 107 3.76 -1.90 -22.18
CA ARG A 107 3.82 -3.16 -22.95
C ARG A 107 2.46 -3.82 -23.13
N ASP A 108 1.63 -3.81 -22.08
CA ASP A 108 0.27 -4.36 -22.13
C ASP A 108 -0.65 -3.49 -23.05
N GLY A 109 -0.33 -2.20 -23.24
CA GLY A 109 -1.02 -1.30 -24.16
C GLY A 109 -0.63 -1.52 -25.63
N GLU A 110 0.67 -1.61 -25.93
CA GLU A 110 1.16 -1.94 -27.28
C GLU A 110 0.65 -3.30 -27.77
N ALA A 111 0.62 -4.33 -26.91
CA ALA A 111 0.08 -5.65 -27.27
C ALA A 111 -1.44 -5.66 -27.51
N ALA A 112 -2.18 -4.68 -26.99
CA ALA A 112 -3.62 -4.56 -27.24
C ALA A 112 -3.91 -3.83 -28.56
N GLU A 113 -3.06 -2.88 -28.96
CA GLU A 113 -3.16 -2.18 -30.25
C GLU A 113 -2.79 -3.12 -31.42
N ASP A 114 -1.76 -3.95 -31.26
CA ASP A 114 -1.37 -4.95 -32.28
C ASP A 114 -2.48 -5.98 -32.54
N ASN A 115 -3.18 -6.46 -31.50
CA ASN A 115 -4.30 -7.40 -31.67
C ASN A 115 -5.56 -6.75 -32.28
N ALA A 116 -5.78 -5.45 -32.08
CA ALA A 116 -6.92 -4.74 -32.65
C ALA A 116 -6.73 -4.43 -34.15
N ALA A 117 -5.48 -4.20 -34.58
CA ALA A 117 -5.15 -4.00 -35.98
C ALA A 117 -5.33 -5.28 -36.83
N GLU A 118 -5.13 -6.46 -36.24
CA GLU A 118 -5.35 -7.75 -36.94
C GLU A 118 -6.83 -8.13 -37.09
N GLU A 119 -7.75 -7.54 -36.29
CA GLU A 119 -9.20 -7.80 -36.43
C GLU A 119 -9.91 -6.88 -37.44
N GLU A 120 -9.38 -5.68 -37.75
CA GLU A 120 -9.95 -4.79 -38.79
C GLU A 120 -9.55 -5.16 -40.23
N GLU A 121 -8.54 -6.03 -40.43
CA GLU A 121 -8.08 -6.48 -41.75
C GLU A 121 -8.74 -7.80 -42.21
N LYS A 122 -9.81 -8.26 -41.54
CA LYS A 122 -10.48 -9.53 -41.85
C LYS A 122 -11.92 -9.41 -42.33
#